data_AF-A0A7Y2KI09-F1
#
_entry.id   AF-A0A7Y2KI09-F1
#
_cell.length_a   1.000
_cell.length_b   1.000
_cell.length_c   1.000
_cell.angle_alpha   90.00
_cell.angle_beta   90.00
_cell.angle_gamma   90.00
#
_symmetry.space_group_name_H-M   'P 1'
#
loop_
_entity.id
_entity.type
_entity.pdbx_description
1 polymer ?
#
loop_
_entity_poly.entity_id
_entity_poly.type
_entity_poly.pdbx_seq_one_letter_code
_entity_poly.pdbx_strand_id
1 'polypeptide(L)' 'IIIANYAAYDEKELANFRPKLVYVDGKNRITSVKRKVEVEHRTPRIATAR' A
#
# COMPACT_ATOMS: atom_id res chain seq x y z
N ILE A 1 2.93 12.87 5.39
CA ILE A 1 4.26 12.27 5.10
C ILE A 1 4.10 10.76 5.00
N ILE A 2 4.96 10.10 4.24
CA ILE A 2 5.06 8.63 4.19
C ILE A 2 6.47 8.27 4.62
N ILE A 3 6.61 7.28 5.51
CA ILE A 3 7.89 6.73 5.93
C ILE A 3 7.99 5.32 5.33
N ALA A 4 9.03 5.09 4.52
CA ALA A 4 9.30 3.82 3.88
C ALA A 4 10.73 3.36 4.17
N ASN A 5 10.92 2.06 4.30
CA ASN A 5 12.22 1.41 4.41
C ASN A 5 12.36 0.43 3.24
N TYR A 6 13.55 0.40 2.64
CA TYR A 6 13.90 -0.46 1.52
C TYR A 6 15.03 -1.39 1.93
N ALA A 7 14.97 -2.63 1.47
CA ALA A 7 16.02 -3.63 1.64
C ALA A 7 16.25 -4.35 0.32
N ALA A 8 17.48 -4.83 0.13
CA ALA A 8 17.81 -5.73 -0.96
C ALA A 8 17.43 -7.16 -0.57
N TYR A 9 16.80 -7.87 -1.50
CA TYR A 9 16.39 -9.27 -1.39
C TYR A 9 16.91 -10.02 -2.60
N ASP A 10 17.16 -11.31 -2.45
CA ASP A 10 17.34 -12.18 -3.60
C ASP A 10 15.99 -12.46 -4.30
N GLU A 11 16.05 -13.06 -5.49
CA GLU A 11 14.85 -13.32 -6.30
C GLU A 11 13.85 -14.27 -5.61
N LYS A 12 14.35 -15.26 -4.85
CA LYS A 12 13.51 -16.26 -4.17
C LYS A 12 12.77 -15.63 -2.99
N GLU A 13 13.44 -14.77 -2.24
CA GLU A 13 12.86 -14.01 -1.14
C GLU A 13 11.85 -12.98 -1.64
N LEU A 14 12.18 -12.26 -2.71
CA LEU A 14 11.33 -11.22 -3.28
C LEU A 14 10.00 -11.76 -3.79
N ALA A 15 10.00 -12.97 -4.38
CA ALA A 15 8.80 -13.61 -4.92
C ALA A 15 7.64 -13.72 -3.90
N ASN A 16 7.97 -13.85 -2.62
CA ASN A 16 6.99 -13.99 -1.54
C ASN A 16 6.97 -12.80 -0.58
N PHE A 17 7.78 -11.78 -0.86
CA PHE A 17 7.90 -10.62 0.01
C PHE A 17 6.58 -9.86 0.11
N ARG A 18 6.23 -9.48 1.34
CA ARG A 18 4.98 -8.80 1.67
C ARG A 18 5.28 -7.62 2.60
N PRO A 19 5.34 -6.38 2.10
CA PRO A 19 5.68 -5.23 2.92
C PRO A 19 4.62 -5.00 3.99
N LYS A 20 5.06 -4.56 5.17
CA LYS A 20 4.17 -4.18 6.26
C LYS A 20 3.70 -2.74 6.05
N LEU A 21 2.40 -2.55 5.93
CA LEU A 21 1.76 -1.25 5.80
C LEU A 21 1.13 -0.89 7.14
N VAL A 22 1.46 0.28 7.68
CA VAL A 22 0.90 0.80 8.92
C VAL A 22 0.16 2.09 8.61
N TYR A 23 -1.15 2.07 8.81
CA TYR A 23 -2.01 3.24 8.64
C TYR A 23 -2.22 3.92 10.00
N VAL A 24 -2.24 5.25 9.99
CA VAL A 24 -2.40 6.07 11.20
C VAL A 24 -3.48 7.14 11.00
N ASP A 25 -4.08 7.58 12.10
CA ASP A 25 -5.02 8.69 12.12
C ASP A 25 -4.30 10.06 12.23
N GLY A 26 -5.09 11.15 12.30
CA GLY A 26 -4.57 12.51 12.47
C GLY A 26 -3.89 12.78 13.82
N LYS A 27 -3.85 11.80 14.73
CA LYS A 27 -3.15 11.85 16.03
C LYS A 27 -2.03 10.81 16.11
N ASN A 28 -1.58 10.28 14.97
CA ASN A 28 -0.53 9.26 14.83
C ASN A 28 -0.84 7.94 15.55
N ARG A 29 -2.12 7.63 15.81
CA ARG A 29 -2.53 6.35 16.39
C ARG A 29 -2.71 5.34 15.27
N ILE A 30 -2.24 4.11 15.50
CA ILE A 30 -2.38 3.02 14.53
C ILE A 30 -3.86 2.69 14.34
N THR A 31 -4.32 2.74 13.10
CA THR A 31 -5.70 2.40 12.72
C THR A 31 -5.77 1.02 12.06
N SER A 32 -4.74 0.63 11.31
CA SER A 32 -4.69 -0.67 10.63
C SER A 32 -3.26 -1.08 10.30
N VAL A 33 -3.03 -2.39 10.28
CA VAL A 33 -1.77 -2.98 9.82
C VAL A 33 -2.07 -4.05 8.77
N LYS A 34 -1.54 -3.87 7.56
CA LYS A 34 -1.69 -4.81 6.44
C LYS A 34 -0.35 -5.38 6.00
N ARG A 35 -0.37 -6.52 5.29
CA ARG A 35 0.81 -7.16 4.68
C ARG A 35 0.70 -7.28 3.15
N LYS A 36 -0.19 -6.52 2.53
CA LYS A 36 -0.37 -6.49 1.08
C LYS A 36 -0.95 -5.14 0.69
N VAL A 37 -0.40 -4.56 -0.36
CA VAL A 37 -1.02 -3.41 -1.03
C VAL A 37 -2.17 -3.99 -1.87
N GLU A 38 -3.40 -3.60 -1.56
CA GLU A 38 -4.55 -3.94 -2.40
C GLU A 38 -4.44 -3.15 -3.71
N VAL A 39 -4.53 -3.84 -4.84
CA VAL A 39 -4.54 -3.19 -6.16
C VAL A 39 -5.95 -2.67 -6.38
N GLU A 40 -6.15 -1.36 -6.25
CA GLU A 40 -7.42 -0.73 -6.54
C GLU A 40 -7.60 -0.66 -8.07
N HIS A 41 -8.41 -1.55 -8.65
CA HIS A 41 -8.87 -1.41 -10.03
C HIS A 41 -9.91 -0.29 -10.09
N ARG A 42 -9.46 0.96 -10.27
CA ARG A 42 -10.38 2.05 -10.61
C ARG A 42 -10.70 1.98 -12.10
N THR A 43 -11.90 1.54 -12.43
CA THR A 43 -12.47 1.80 -13.75
C THR A 43 -12.64 3.31 -13.89
N PRO A 44 -12.05 3.97 -14.90
CA PRO A 44 -12.20 5.41 -15.07
C PRO A 44 -13.68 5.72 -15.30
N ARG A 45 -14.28 6.49 -14.39
CA ARG A 45 -15.62 7.07 -14.60
C ARG A 45 -15.47 8.22 -15.60
N ILE A 46 -15.65 7.93 -16.88
CA ILE A 46 -15.82 8.96 -17.89
C ILE A 46 -17.20 9.57 -17.67
N ALA A 47 -17.25 10.76 -17.08
CA ALA A 47 -18.48 11.53 -16.99
C ALA A 47 -18.73 12.18 -18.36
N THR A 48 -19.63 11.60 -19.16
CA THR A 48 -20.22 12.32 -20.30
C THR A 48 -21.17 13.39 -19.76
N ALA A 49 -20.72 14.64 -19.73
CA ALA A 49 -21.58 15.79 -19.56
C ALA A 49 -22.47 15.94 -20.81
N ARG A 50 -23.77 16.08 -20.61
CA ARG A 50 -24.75 16.56 -21.60
C ARG A 50 -25.34 17.86 -21.07
#